data_AF-A0A7V9CA91-F1
#
_entry.id   AF-A0A7V9CA91-F1
#
_cell.length_a   1.000
_cell.length_b   1.000
_cell.length_c   1.000
_cell.angle_alpha   90.00
_cell.angle_beta   90.00
_cell.angle_gamma   90.00
#
_symmetry.space_group_name_H-M   'P 1'
#
loop_
_entity.id
_entity.type
_entity.pdbx_description
1 polymer ?
#
loop_
_entity_poly.entity_id
_entity_poly.type
_entity_poly.pdbx_seq_one_letter_code
_entity_poly.pdbx_strand_id
1 'polypeptide(L)' 'GSFMGAKWELIDALRFVERGQLRAVVDQVLPLREARHAHELMQDRAQFGKLVLVP' A
#
# COMPACT_ATOMS: atom_id res chain seq x y z
N GLY A 1 4.53 -7.15 20.77
CA GLY A 1 3.83 -6.38 19.73
C GLY A 1 4.84 -5.50 19.03
N SER A 2 4.69 -5.30 17.72
CA SER A 2 5.47 -4.33 16.94
C SER A 2 4.50 -3.29 16.38
N PHE A 3 4.92 -2.04 16.28
CA PHE A 3 4.13 -0.95 15.74
C PHE A 3 5.01 -0.09 14.84
N MET A 4 4.68 -0.05 13.55
CA MET A 4 5.49 0.57 12.52
C MET A 4 6.94 0.04 12.48
N GLY A 5 7.76 0.65 11.64
CA GLY A 5 9.21 0.49 11.65
C GLY A 5 9.86 1.87 11.63
N ALA A 6 11.08 1.96 12.12
CA ALA A 6 11.88 3.15 12.02
C ALA A 6 12.27 3.45 10.56
N LYS A 7 12.62 4.70 10.29
CA LYS A 7 13.01 5.15 8.95
C LYS A 7 14.13 4.30 8.34
N TRP A 8 15.13 3.90 9.13
CA TRP A 8 16.24 3.09 8.63
C TRP A 8 15.80 1.67 8.24
N GLU A 9 14.82 1.10 8.92
CA GLU A 9 14.25 -0.22 8.59
C GLU A 9 13.50 -0.15 7.26
N LEU A 10 12.79 0.95 6.98
CA LEU A 10 12.18 1.19 5.68
C LEU A 10 13.23 1.27 4.56
N ILE A 11 14.31 2.04 4.76
CA ILE A 11 15.39 2.15 3.76
C ILE A 11 16.05 0.80 3.50
N ASP A 12 16.26 -0.01 4.54
CA ASP A 12 16.81 -1.35 4.37
C ASP A 12 15.83 -2.28 3.63
N ALA A 13 14.53 -2.22 3.97
CA ALA A 13 13.48 -3.01 3.31
C ALA A 13 13.31 -2.67 1.81
N LEU A 14 13.49 -1.40 1.43
CA LEU A 14 13.40 -0.97 0.03
C LEU A 14 14.42 -1.66 -0.88
N ARG A 15 15.58 -2.09 -0.35
CA ARG A 15 16.59 -2.85 -1.11
C ARG A 15 16.03 -4.15 -1.68
N PHE A 16 15.07 -4.79 -1.00
CA PHE A 16 14.42 -6.00 -1.50
C PHE A 16 13.39 -5.69 -2.59
N VAL A 17 12.75 -4.52 -2.54
CA VAL A 17 11.85 -4.04 -3.58
C VAL A 17 12.64 -3.73 -4.86
N GLU A 18 13.76 -3.01 -4.73
CA GLU A 18 14.66 -2.67 -5.84
C GLU A 18 15.22 -3.91 -6.54
N ARG A 19 15.56 -4.96 -5.77
CA ARG A 19 16.02 -6.26 -6.31
C ARG A 19 14.88 -7.13 -6.87
N GLY A 20 13.63 -6.66 -6.80
CA GLY A 20 12.44 -7.40 -7.26
C GLY A 20 12.09 -8.62 -6.41
N GLN A 21 12.71 -8.78 -5.24
CA GLN A 21 12.47 -9.87 -4.29
C GLN A 21 11.20 -9.63 -3.47
N LEU A 22 10.81 -8.37 -3.29
CA LEU A 22 9.54 -7.97 -2.70
C LEU A 22 8.72 -7.18 -3.72
N ARG A 23 7.47 -7.58 -3.94
CA ARG A 23 6.54 -6.90 -4.86
C ARG A 23 5.27 -6.53 -4.11
N ALA A 24 4.79 -5.31 -4.32
CA ALA A 24 3.51 -4.89 -3.78
C ALA A 24 2.37 -5.59 -4.54
N VAL A 25 1.41 -6.15 -3.81
CA VAL A 25 0.15 -6.62 -4.38
C VAL A 25 -0.80 -5.43 -4.39
N VAL A 26 -0.96 -4.81 -5.57
CA VAL A 26 -1.90 -3.71 -5.79
C VAL A 26 -3.19 -4.29 -6.32
N ASP A 27 -4.30 -3.95 -5.69
CA ASP A 27 -5.64 -4.36 -6.12
C ASP A 27 -6.20 -3.36 -7.12
N GLN A 28 -6.24 -2.08 -6.74
CA GLN A 28 -6.82 -1.01 -7.57
C GLN A 28 -6.00 0.27 -7.45
N VAL A 29 -5.97 1.02 -8.55
CA VAL A 29 -5.44 2.39 -8.62
C VAL A 29 -6.62 3.31 -8.93
N LEU A 30 -6.93 4.21 -8.02
CA LEU A 30 -8.07 5.12 -8.10
C LEU A 30 -7.58 6.57 -8.15
N PRO A 31 -8.27 7.48 -8.85
CA PRO A 31 -7.94 8.89 -8.79
C PRO A 31 -8.21 9.44 -7.38
N LEU A 32 -7.44 10.44 -6.94
CA LEU A 32 -7.50 10.99 -5.58
C LEU A 32 -8.89 11.54 -5.26
N ARG A 33 -9.59 12.06 -6.27
CA ARG A 33 -11.00 12.51 -6.15
C ARG A 33 -11.96 11.40 -5.69
N GLU A 34 -11.58 10.13 -5.79
CA GLU A 34 -12.36 8.95 -5.37
C GLU A 34 -11.89 8.37 -4.03
N ALA A 35 -11.10 9.11 -3.23
CA ALA A 35 -10.61 8.65 -1.93
C ALA A 35 -11.71 8.15 -0.98
N ARG A 36 -12.90 8.77 -1.02
CA ARG A 36 -14.08 8.30 -0.26
C ARG A 36 -14.41 6.86 -0.62
N HIS A 37 -14.52 6.55 -1.92
CA HIS A 37 -14.85 5.22 -2.40
C HIS A 37 -13.77 4.21 -2.02
N ALA A 38 -12.49 4.58 -2.13
CA ALA A 38 -11.37 3.74 -1.69
C ALA A 38 -11.48 3.38 -0.18
N HIS A 39 -11.94 4.30 0.65
CA HIS A 39 -12.16 4.03 2.08
C HIS A 39 -13.39 3.15 2.34
N GLU A 40 -14.47 3.30 1.57
CA GLU A 40 -15.64 2.41 1.63
C GLU A 40 -15.24 0.97 1.28
N LEU A 41 -14.51 0.76 0.19
CA LEU A 41 -13.95 -0.56 -0.18
C LEU A 41 -13.12 -1.16 0.96
N MET A 42 -12.26 -0.36 1.59
CA MET A 42 -11.42 -0.79 2.70
C MET A 42 -12.24 -1.17 3.94
N GLN A 43 -13.28 -0.40 4.27
CA GLN A 43 -14.18 -0.67 5.38
C GLN A 43 -14.94 -1.99 5.18
N ASP A 44 -15.40 -2.22 3.95
CA ASP A 44 -16.14 -3.43 3.57
C ASP A 44 -15.23 -4.65 3.34
N ARG A 45 -13.90 -4.46 3.41
CA ARG A 45 -12.86 -5.46 3.12
C ARG A 45 -12.99 -6.03 1.70
N ALA A 46 -13.41 -5.20 0.76
CA ALA A 46 -13.68 -5.58 -0.63
C ALA A 46 -12.40 -5.68 -1.49
N GLN A 47 -11.27 -5.18 -1.00
CA GLN A 47 -9.96 -5.20 -1.65
C GLN A 47 -9.14 -6.41 -1.22
N PHE A 48 -8.49 -7.08 -2.18
CA PHE A 48 -7.53 -8.17 -1.87
C PHE A 48 -6.14 -7.64 -1.47
N GLY A 49 -5.75 -6.51 -2.06
CA GLY A 49 -4.42 -5.92 -1.94
C GLY A 49 -4.45 -4.43 -1.55
N LYS A 50 -3.41 -3.70 -1.93
CA LYS A 50 -3.31 -2.26 -1.66
C LYS A 50 -4.18 -1.46 -2.63
N LEU A 51 -4.90 -0.47 -2.10
CA LEU A 51 -5.53 0.60 -2.88
C LEU A 51 -4.54 1.76 -3.01
N VAL A 52 -4.30 2.23 -4.23
CA VAL A 52 -3.37 3.34 -4.52
C VAL A 52 -4.17 4.52 -5.04
N LEU A 53 -3.94 5.72 -4.49
CA LEU A 53 -4.55 6.95 -4.98
C LEU A 53 -3.56 7.74 -5.84
N VAL A 54 -3.99 8.17 -7.02
CA VAL A 54 -3.20 9.00 -7.94
C VAL A 54 -3.79 10.41 -8.08
N PRO A 55 -2.99 11.49 -8.07
CA PRO A 55 -3.48 12.87 -8.17
C PRO A 55 -4.36 13.15 -9.40
#